data_AF-D8QAT6-F1
#
_entry.id   AF-D8QAT6-F1
#
_cell.length_a   1.000
_cell.length_b   1.000
_cell.length_c   1.000
_cell.angle_alpha   90.00
_cell.angle_beta   90.00
_cell.angle_gamma   90.00
#
_symmetry.space_group_name_H-M   'P 1'
#
loop_
_entity.id
_entity.type
_entity.pdbx_description
1 polymer ?
#
loop_
_entity_poly.entity_id
_entity_poly.type
_entity_poly.pdbx_seq_one_letter_code
_entity_poly.pdbx_strand_id
1 'polypeptide(L)'
;MNAVLLGYFESFGSEEDRLWEPSRKRVYSALVPEFSILKAVISYDGLRQIRDLALQLTKDLPGRAHASALAKIKSLFGVAFRLFLIDARVSSLSRTTDRTRTYDLVLGGFFAFGALWNATKLPRNAALAPLLRDLPSSLVKWAAIVHPVRAPPPDDEEKRIVLALTEFYIVILQSDTHYAKSFLHANPDMAPQIVELWIRFPHSYRLAAPHTDSDVDIASVVFGIVTAMCRLYVLLARPGSNPSEDDRALFMNALRAARVTKRALFDVIGPQTHYLARSVPDHMLMRGVWLHYIDIVSGLVQLPEFQPSKIPRDIIPFVIMAAGVRLEKKDYMSTAELLVFTDIICGLAPTNRPLVQAIKSGVFVALYTLDRAPEDFRIDVSPLVRRLSAGLVHGKVLRALRHTYAPGKDMKDHSAEEKPTWRSLMRTYENFGQIHFNYCTEGLWRRSIPCQNSTRMHWDQSHGYNCHVDNGPWDLKGTYQDNKGRYEPKS
;
A
#
# COMPACT_ATOMS: atom_id res chain seq x y z
N MET A 1 -5.61 -10.82 -13.18
CA MET A 1 -5.80 -9.37 -12.87
C MET A 1 -7.13 -8.85 -13.42
N ASN A 2 -7.44 -9.00 -14.72
CA ASN A 2 -8.73 -8.58 -15.29
C ASN A 2 -9.95 -9.31 -14.68
N ALA A 3 -9.83 -10.59 -14.30
CA ALA A 3 -10.93 -11.35 -13.68
C ALA A 3 -11.31 -10.86 -12.26
N VAL A 4 -10.35 -10.38 -11.46
CA VAL A 4 -10.62 -9.83 -10.11
C VAL A 4 -11.30 -8.46 -10.23
N LEU A 5 -10.97 -7.70 -11.26
CA LEU A 5 -11.58 -6.40 -11.55
C LEU A 5 -12.98 -6.54 -12.17
N LEU A 6 -13.18 -7.51 -13.08
CA LEU A 6 -14.51 -7.85 -13.58
C LEU A 6 -15.43 -8.34 -12.45
N GLY A 7 -14.94 -9.21 -11.57
CA GLY A 7 -15.66 -9.63 -10.37
C GLY A 7 -15.96 -8.48 -9.39
N TYR A 8 -15.04 -7.49 -9.26
CA TYR A 8 -15.29 -6.26 -8.50
C TYR A 8 -16.43 -5.44 -9.11
N PHE A 9 -16.45 -5.22 -10.43
CA PHE A 9 -17.54 -4.46 -11.07
C PHE A 9 -18.88 -5.23 -11.11
N GLU A 10 -18.85 -6.57 -11.11
CA GLU A 10 -20.05 -7.41 -11.12
C GLU A 10 -20.68 -7.60 -9.72
N SER A 11 -19.88 -7.76 -8.66
CA SER A 11 -20.39 -7.89 -7.28
C SER A 11 -21.02 -6.60 -6.75
N PHE A 12 -20.64 -5.45 -7.31
CA PHE A 12 -21.15 -4.14 -6.92
C PHE A 12 -22.61 -3.89 -7.32
N GLY A 13 -23.08 -4.54 -8.39
CA GLY A 13 -24.43 -4.32 -8.91
C GLY A 13 -25.57 -4.71 -7.95
N SER A 14 -25.30 -5.46 -6.88
CA SER A 14 -26.31 -5.87 -5.87
C SER A 14 -26.25 -5.11 -4.54
N GLU A 15 -25.11 -4.50 -4.19
CA GLU A 15 -24.96 -3.70 -2.96
C GLU A 15 -25.26 -2.21 -3.21
N GLU A 16 -25.14 -1.77 -4.47
CA GLU A 16 -25.37 -0.38 -4.87
C GLU A 16 -26.79 0.12 -4.63
N ASP A 17 -27.85 -0.68 -4.78
CA ASP A 17 -29.24 -0.17 -4.67
C ASP A 17 -29.59 0.38 -3.27
N ARG A 18 -28.83 0.00 -2.22
CA ARG A 18 -29.04 0.47 -0.83
C ARG A 18 -28.40 1.83 -0.54
N LEU A 19 -27.29 2.17 -1.21
CA LEU A 19 -26.56 3.45 -1.06
C LEU A 19 -27.35 4.70 -1.54
N TRP A 20 -28.60 4.54 -2.00
CA TRP A 20 -29.37 5.57 -2.72
C TRP A 20 -30.73 5.91 -2.10
N GLU A 21 -31.07 5.37 -0.92
CA GLU A 21 -32.23 5.86 -0.17
C GLU A 21 -31.83 7.02 0.76
N PRO A 22 -32.25 8.26 0.49
CA PRO A 22 -32.04 9.35 1.42
C PRO A 22 -33.03 9.16 2.58
N SER A 23 -32.49 8.82 3.75
CA SER A 23 -33.16 9.00 5.03
C SER A 23 -33.40 10.49 5.29
N ARG A 24 -34.41 11.11 4.65
CA ARG A 24 -35.15 12.32 5.10
C ARG A 24 -36.10 12.83 4.01
N LYS A 25 -37.38 12.51 4.19
CA LYS A 25 -38.51 13.05 3.43
C LYS A 25 -39.22 14.23 4.11
N ARG A 26 -38.58 14.95 5.06
CA ARG A 26 -39.23 16.08 5.75
C ARG A 26 -38.32 17.30 5.85
N VAL A 27 -38.95 18.44 5.57
CA VAL A 27 -38.47 19.82 5.64
C VAL A 27 -37.77 20.33 4.36
N TYR A 28 -38.57 20.64 3.34
CA TYR A 28 -38.15 21.37 2.13
C TYR A 28 -39.14 22.50 1.83
N SER A 29 -39.12 23.56 2.63
CA SER A 29 -39.79 24.83 2.31
C SER A 29 -39.35 25.95 3.24
N ALA A 30 -38.13 26.46 3.10
CA ALA A 30 -37.82 27.83 3.56
C ALA A 30 -36.48 28.33 2.99
N LEU A 31 -36.58 29.33 2.11
CA LEU A 31 -35.71 30.50 1.89
C LEU A 31 -34.24 30.29 1.44
N VAL A 32 -33.90 30.86 0.27
CA VAL A 32 -32.61 31.48 -0.21
C VAL A 32 -32.61 31.45 -1.78
N PRO A 33 -32.11 32.47 -2.51
CA PRO A 33 -32.69 32.90 -3.79
C PRO A 33 -32.36 32.04 -5.05
N GLU A 34 -33.43 31.48 -5.61
CA GLU A 34 -33.90 31.46 -7.02
C GLU A 34 -33.04 31.08 -8.24
N PHE A 35 -31.77 30.67 -8.13
CA PHE A 35 -31.09 30.07 -9.31
C PHE A 35 -30.28 28.79 -9.08
N SER A 36 -30.14 28.34 -7.83
CA SER A 36 -29.17 27.28 -7.46
C SER A 36 -29.79 25.94 -7.09
N ILE A 37 -30.97 25.90 -6.45
CA ILE A 37 -31.51 24.65 -5.88
C ILE A 37 -32.25 23.80 -6.93
N LEU A 38 -33.15 24.39 -7.70
CA LEU A 38 -33.92 23.64 -8.72
C LEU A 38 -32.99 23.08 -9.80
N LYS A 39 -31.97 23.84 -10.21
CA LYS A 39 -30.94 23.36 -11.16
C LYS A 39 -30.12 22.22 -10.58
N ALA A 40 -29.73 22.29 -9.30
CA ALA A 40 -28.97 21.21 -8.66
C ALA A 40 -29.80 19.92 -8.52
N VAL A 41 -31.09 20.02 -8.18
CA VAL A 41 -32.00 18.87 -8.11
C VAL A 41 -32.21 18.25 -9.49
N ILE A 42 -32.49 19.06 -10.52
CA ILE A 42 -32.62 18.60 -11.91
C ILE A 42 -31.32 17.96 -12.41
N SER A 43 -30.17 18.53 -12.05
CA SER A 43 -28.87 17.95 -12.38
C SER A 43 -28.64 16.61 -11.67
N TYR A 44 -28.96 16.49 -10.38
CA TYR A 44 -28.78 15.24 -9.63
C TYR A 44 -29.67 14.11 -10.15
N ASP A 45 -30.97 14.35 -10.35
CA ASP A 45 -31.87 13.35 -10.92
C ASP A 45 -31.46 12.95 -12.34
N GLY A 46 -30.95 13.91 -13.11
CA GLY A 46 -30.37 13.67 -14.43
C GLY A 46 -29.14 12.76 -14.39
N LEU A 47 -28.22 12.99 -13.44
CA LEU A 47 -27.03 12.16 -13.24
C LEU A 47 -27.41 10.74 -12.82
N ARG A 48 -28.37 10.60 -11.90
CA ARG A 48 -28.90 9.30 -11.48
C ARG A 48 -29.51 8.53 -12.66
N GLN A 49 -30.39 9.18 -13.44
CA GLN A 49 -30.98 8.56 -14.63
C GLN A 49 -29.93 8.15 -15.66
N ILE A 50 -28.93 9.01 -15.91
CA ILE A 50 -27.83 8.69 -16.82
C ILE A 50 -27.07 7.45 -16.34
N ARG A 51 -26.74 7.39 -15.05
CA ARG A 51 -26.04 6.26 -14.45
C ARG A 51 -26.85 4.97 -14.61
N ASP A 52 -28.12 4.98 -14.21
CA ASP A 52 -28.96 3.80 -14.24
C ASP A 52 -29.14 3.29 -15.68
N LEU A 53 -29.33 4.19 -16.66
CA LEU A 53 -29.38 3.84 -18.08
C LEU A 53 -28.04 3.29 -18.59
N ALA A 54 -26.90 3.85 -18.15
CA ALA A 54 -25.58 3.37 -18.52
C ALA A 54 -25.31 1.96 -17.97
N LEU A 55 -25.74 1.68 -16.73
CA LEU A 55 -25.72 0.33 -16.14
C LEU A 55 -26.63 -0.65 -16.88
N GLN A 56 -27.76 -0.20 -17.41
CA GLN A 56 -28.58 -1.08 -18.26
C GLN A 56 -27.89 -1.37 -19.60
N LEU A 57 -27.20 -0.39 -20.19
CA LEU A 57 -26.46 -0.58 -21.44
C LEU A 57 -25.30 -1.58 -21.35
N THR A 58 -24.83 -1.91 -20.14
CA THR A 58 -23.86 -2.99 -19.93
C THR A 58 -24.50 -4.38 -19.89
N LYS A 59 -25.80 -4.49 -19.58
CA LYS A 59 -26.55 -5.76 -19.35
C LYS A 59 -27.28 -6.34 -20.58
N ASP A 60 -26.82 -6.03 -21.79
CA ASP A 60 -27.37 -6.59 -23.05
C ASP A 60 -28.88 -6.33 -23.29
N LEU A 61 -29.22 -5.06 -23.48
CA LEU A 61 -30.58 -4.63 -23.84
C LEU A 61 -30.96 -4.96 -25.29
N PRO A 62 -32.24 -5.28 -25.57
CA PRO A 62 -32.75 -5.46 -26.93
C PRO A 62 -32.70 -4.15 -27.74
N GLY A 63 -32.55 -4.24 -29.06
CA GLY A 63 -32.19 -3.11 -29.93
C GLY A 63 -33.02 -1.83 -29.79
N ARG A 64 -34.35 -1.92 -29.63
CA ARG A 64 -35.20 -0.73 -29.40
C ARG A 64 -34.98 -0.09 -28.02
N ALA A 65 -34.83 -0.90 -26.98
CA ALA A 65 -34.56 -0.42 -25.63
C ALA A 65 -33.14 0.19 -25.54
N HIS A 66 -32.18 -0.44 -26.20
CA HIS A 66 -30.80 0.04 -26.33
C HIS A 66 -30.73 1.42 -27.01
N ALA A 67 -31.37 1.58 -28.17
CA ALA A 67 -31.41 2.85 -28.88
C ALA A 67 -32.12 3.95 -28.08
N SER A 68 -33.21 3.61 -27.39
CA SER A 68 -33.94 4.53 -26.49
C SER A 68 -33.06 4.99 -25.32
N ALA A 69 -32.36 4.07 -24.66
CA ALA A 69 -31.44 4.39 -23.57
C ALA A 69 -30.29 5.31 -24.03
N LEU A 70 -29.67 5.01 -25.18
CA LEU A 70 -28.62 5.86 -25.76
C LEU A 70 -29.13 7.27 -26.10
N ALA A 71 -30.31 7.39 -26.73
CA ALA A 71 -30.90 8.68 -27.05
C ALA A 71 -31.23 9.48 -25.78
N LYS A 72 -31.75 8.81 -24.74
CA LYS A 72 -32.06 9.43 -23.46
C LYS A 72 -30.81 9.92 -22.75
N ILE A 73 -29.73 9.13 -22.69
CA ILE A 73 -28.44 9.57 -22.15
C ILE A 73 -27.93 10.81 -22.90
N LYS A 74 -27.92 10.80 -24.24
CA LYS A 74 -27.45 11.93 -25.06
C LYS A 74 -28.23 13.22 -24.78
N SER A 75 -29.56 13.13 -24.66
CA SER A 75 -30.41 14.28 -24.36
C SER A 75 -30.24 14.82 -22.94
N LEU A 76 -29.97 13.95 -21.96
CA LEU A 76 -29.75 14.35 -20.57
C LEU A 76 -28.34 14.89 -20.33
N PHE A 77 -27.33 14.42 -21.06
CA PHE A 77 -25.91 14.64 -20.76
C PHE A 77 -25.55 16.11 -20.56
N GLY A 78 -25.86 16.97 -21.53
CA GLY A 78 -25.52 18.39 -21.47
C GLY A 78 -26.22 19.15 -20.35
N VAL A 79 -27.38 18.68 -19.88
CA VAL A 79 -28.13 19.29 -18.78
C VAL A 79 -27.62 18.79 -17.43
N ALA A 80 -27.43 17.47 -17.30
CA ALA A 80 -27.00 16.83 -16.06
C ALA A 80 -25.56 17.22 -15.69
N PHE A 81 -24.64 17.21 -16.67
CA PHE A 81 -23.24 17.56 -16.44
C PHE A 81 -22.92 19.05 -16.59
N ARG A 82 -23.94 19.90 -16.83
CA ARG A 82 -23.74 21.34 -17.08
C ARG A 82 -22.90 22.02 -16.00
N LEU A 83 -23.13 21.69 -14.73
CA LEU A 83 -22.42 22.27 -13.59
C LEU A 83 -20.94 21.87 -13.54
N PHE A 84 -20.58 20.70 -14.10
CA PHE A 84 -19.19 20.27 -14.21
C PHE A 84 -18.50 20.89 -15.42
N LEU A 85 -19.24 21.09 -16.52
CA LEU A 85 -18.72 21.64 -17.77
C LEU A 85 -18.53 23.16 -17.73
N ILE A 86 -19.34 23.88 -16.94
CA ILE A 86 -19.10 25.30 -16.69
C ILE A 86 -17.94 25.38 -15.70
N ASP A 87 -16.78 25.79 -16.21
CA ASP A 87 -15.51 25.86 -15.49
C ASP A 87 -15.73 26.34 -14.05
N ALA A 88 -15.46 25.45 -13.10
CA ALA A 88 -15.64 25.74 -11.70
C ALA A 88 -14.68 26.87 -11.36
N ARG A 89 -15.16 28.11 -11.27
CA ARG A 89 -14.47 29.14 -10.50
C ARG A 89 -14.62 28.72 -9.03
N VAL A 90 -13.77 27.78 -8.65
CA VAL A 90 -13.70 27.04 -7.37
C VAL A 90 -13.63 27.97 -6.15
N SER A 91 -13.29 29.24 -6.36
CA SER A 91 -13.00 30.24 -5.33
C SER A 91 -14.18 30.62 -4.43
N SER A 92 -15.40 30.12 -4.64
CA SER A 92 -16.58 30.64 -3.93
C SER A 92 -17.68 29.61 -3.64
N LEU A 93 -17.36 28.38 -3.22
CA LEU A 93 -18.34 27.65 -2.41
C LEU A 93 -18.54 28.46 -1.13
N SER A 94 -19.59 29.29 -1.14
CA SER A 94 -19.95 30.16 -0.03
C SER A 94 -20.06 29.32 1.24
N ARG A 95 -19.67 29.88 2.39
CA ARG A 95 -19.93 29.25 3.70
C ARG A 95 -21.41 28.94 3.93
N THR A 96 -22.30 29.57 3.15
CA THR A 96 -23.76 29.38 3.19
C THR A 96 -24.28 28.28 2.26
N THR A 97 -23.44 27.69 1.40
CA THR A 97 -23.87 26.60 0.50
C THR A 97 -24.05 25.32 1.31
N ASP A 98 -25.20 24.66 1.16
CA ASP A 98 -25.47 23.33 1.70
C ASP A 98 -24.41 22.34 1.17
N ARG A 99 -23.45 22.02 2.05
CA ARG A 99 -22.30 21.19 1.70
C ARG A 99 -22.77 19.81 1.28
N THR A 100 -23.66 19.18 2.04
CA THR A 100 -24.14 17.82 1.77
C THR A 100 -24.68 17.69 0.35
N ARG A 101 -25.53 18.62 -0.12
CA ARG A 101 -26.03 18.62 -1.50
C ARG A 101 -24.93 18.76 -2.55
N THR A 102 -23.90 19.56 -2.25
CA THR A 102 -22.76 19.73 -3.17
C THR A 102 -21.97 18.42 -3.28
N TYR A 103 -21.74 17.74 -2.16
CA TYR A 103 -21.10 16.42 -2.15
C TYR A 103 -21.95 15.41 -2.93
N ASP A 104 -23.25 15.28 -2.64
CA ASP A 104 -24.15 14.36 -3.35
C ASP A 104 -24.13 14.57 -4.87
N LEU A 105 -24.17 15.83 -5.32
CA LEU A 105 -24.07 16.17 -6.74
C LEU A 105 -22.75 15.70 -7.35
N VAL A 106 -21.63 15.98 -6.68
CA VAL A 106 -20.29 15.61 -7.15
C VAL A 106 -20.11 14.09 -7.18
N LEU A 107 -20.56 13.39 -6.13
CA LEU A 107 -20.54 11.93 -6.07
C LEU A 107 -21.40 11.31 -7.16
N GLY A 108 -22.62 11.82 -7.36
CA GLY A 108 -23.48 11.43 -8.48
C GLY A 108 -22.81 11.64 -9.84
N GLY A 109 -22.02 12.71 -9.99
CA GLY A 109 -21.19 12.98 -11.16
C GLY A 109 -20.13 11.91 -11.39
N PHE A 110 -19.40 11.51 -10.36
CA PHE A 110 -18.38 10.45 -10.44
C PHE A 110 -18.98 9.09 -10.77
N PHE A 111 -20.07 8.69 -10.10
CA PHE A 111 -20.74 7.40 -10.38
C PHE A 111 -21.35 7.37 -11.78
N ALA A 112 -22.02 8.44 -12.21
CA ALA A 112 -22.58 8.53 -13.57
C ALA A 112 -21.47 8.48 -14.63
N PHE A 113 -20.35 9.16 -14.39
CA PHE A 113 -19.18 9.08 -15.28
C PHE A 113 -18.60 7.66 -15.34
N GLY A 114 -18.39 7.00 -14.19
CA GLY A 114 -17.87 5.63 -14.14
C GLY A 114 -18.77 4.64 -14.89
N ALA A 115 -20.09 4.73 -14.68
CA ALA A 115 -21.07 3.90 -15.37
C ALA A 115 -21.05 4.16 -16.89
N LEU A 116 -21.04 5.42 -17.33
CA LEU A 116 -20.93 5.78 -18.74
C LEU A 116 -19.65 5.26 -19.36
N TRP A 117 -18.51 5.46 -18.70
CA TRP A 117 -17.21 5.00 -19.18
C TRP A 117 -17.18 3.48 -19.37
N ASN A 118 -17.69 2.73 -18.39
CA ASN A 118 -17.81 1.29 -18.49
C ASN A 118 -18.75 0.88 -19.64
N ALA A 119 -19.87 1.57 -19.82
CA ALA A 119 -20.76 1.32 -20.95
C ALA A 119 -20.04 1.54 -22.30
N THR A 120 -19.14 2.52 -22.42
CA THR A 120 -18.41 2.81 -23.68
C THR A 120 -17.43 1.73 -24.09
N LYS A 121 -16.99 0.86 -23.16
CA LYS A 121 -16.10 -0.27 -23.46
C LYS A 121 -16.76 -1.30 -24.38
N LEU A 122 -18.10 -1.32 -24.45
CA LEU A 122 -18.83 -2.17 -25.39
C LEU A 122 -18.87 -1.52 -26.78
N PRO A 123 -18.45 -2.21 -27.86
CA PRO A 123 -18.39 -1.63 -29.20
C PRO A 123 -19.68 -0.96 -29.67
N ARG A 124 -20.83 -1.55 -29.36
CA ARG A 124 -22.17 -1.00 -29.68
C ARG A 124 -22.50 0.34 -29.00
N ASN A 125 -21.76 0.72 -27.96
CA ASN A 125 -21.94 1.94 -27.19
C ASN A 125 -20.85 2.99 -27.50
N ALA A 126 -19.99 2.75 -28.50
CA ALA A 126 -18.87 3.64 -28.83
C ALA A 126 -19.31 5.09 -29.12
N ALA A 127 -20.57 5.30 -29.52
CA ALA A 127 -21.16 6.62 -29.72
C ALA A 127 -21.26 7.49 -28.44
N LEU A 128 -21.03 6.92 -27.26
CA LEU A 128 -20.94 7.66 -25.98
C LEU A 128 -19.55 8.26 -25.75
N ALA A 129 -18.48 7.70 -26.34
CA ALA A 129 -17.11 8.12 -26.08
C ALA A 129 -16.84 9.61 -26.34
N PRO A 130 -17.38 10.25 -27.40
CA PRO A 130 -17.18 11.67 -27.62
C PRO A 130 -17.72 12.57 -26.49
N LEU A 131 -18.80 12.15 -25.81
CA LEU A 131 -19.37 12.91 -24.70
C LEU A 131 -18.44 12.94 -23.48
N LEU A 132 -17.62 11.90 -23.32
CA LEU A 132 -16.76 11.72 -22.14
C LEU A 132 -15.38 12.34 -22.31
N ARG A 133 -15.04 12.93 -23.47
CA ARG A 133 -13.67 13.39 -23.74
C ARG A 133 -13.23 14.52 -22.80
N ASP A 134 -14.10 15.50 -22.55
CA ASP A 134 -13.74 16.73 -21.82
C ASP A 134 -14.17 16.70 -20.35
N LEU A 135 -15.11 15.82 -20.01
CA LEU A 135 -15.68 15.73 -18.67
C LEU A 135 -14.66 15.36 -17.56
N PRO A 136 -13.70 14.44 -17.78
CA PRO A 136 -12.73 14.05 -16.75
C PRO A 136 -11.90 15.22 -16.20
N SER A 137 -11.44 16.14 -17.07
CA SER A 137 -10.64 17.30 -16.64
C SER A 137 -11.42 18.20 -15.69
N SER A 138 -12.70 18.43 -15.96
CA SER A 138 -13.59 19.14 -15.05
C SER A 138 -13.80 18.36 -13.75
N LEU A 139 -14.06 17.06 -13.83
CA LEU A 139 -14.30 16.22 -12.65
C LEU A 139 -13.08 16.17 -11.72
N VAL A 140 -11.85 16.21 -12.23
CA VAL A 140 -10.62 16.32 -11.39
C VAL A 140 -10.60 17.61 -10.57
N LYS A 141 -11.06 18.74 -11.13
CA LYS A 141 -11.17 20.00 -10.37
C LYS A 141 -12.21 19.88 -9.26
N TRP A 142 -13.34 19.22 -9.51
CA TRP A 142 -14.36 18.96 -8.49
C TRP A 142 -13.87 17.96 -7.43
N ALA A 143 -13.11 16.95 -7.83
CA ALA A 143 -12.49 15.99 -6.94
C ALA A 143 -11.58 16.69 -5.92
N ALA A 144 -10.78 17.68 -6.36
CA ALA A 144 -9.93 18.48 -5.48
C ALA A 144 -10.72 19.20 -4.36
N ILE A 145 -11.96 19.62 -4.66
CA ILE A 145 -12.83 20.37 -3.75
C ILE A 145 -13.40 19.47 -2.67
N VAL A 146 -13.88 18.29 -3.07
CA VAL A 146 -14.49 17.31 -2.15
C VAL A 146 -13.45 16.37 -1.53
N HIS A 147 -12.17 16.57 -1.86
CA HIS A 147 -11.10 15.71 -1.40
C HIS A 147 -10.98 15.77 0.14
N PRO A 148 -11.11 14.65 0.87
CA PRO A 148 -11.20 14.65 2.34
C PRO A 148 -9.96 15.24 3.02
N VAL A 149 -8.80 15.18 2.35
CA VAL A 149 -7.55 15.76 2.83
C VAL A 149 -7.51 17.29 2.72
N ARG A 150 -8.23 17.84 1.73
CA ARG A 150 -8.20 19.27 1.37
C ARG A 150 -9.40 20.01 1.94
N ALA A 151 -10.53 19.34 2.06
CA ALA A 151 -11.74 19.83 2.70
C ALA A 151 -12.29 18.72 3.62
N PRO A 152 -12.53 19.00 4.91
CA PRO A 152 -13.12 18.01 5.79
C PRO A 152 -14.54 17.66 5.29
N PRO A 153 -14.84 16.36 5.13
CA PRO A 153 -16.15 15.94 4.64
C PRO A 153 -17.25 16.26 5.67
N PRO A 154 -18.50 16.46 5.23
CA PRO A 154 -19.65 16.48 6.12
C PRO A 154 -19.86 15.08 6.72
N ASP A 155 -19.95 14.99 8.06
CA ASP A 155 -20.31 13.79 8.85
C ASP A 155 -19.80 12.42 8.29
N ASP A 156 -20.65 11.39 8.26
CA ASP A 156 -20.31 9.99 7.93
C ASP A 156 -20.12 9.69 6.42
N GLU A 157 -20.09 10.71 5.56
CA GLU A 157 -19.99 10.56 4.10
C GLU A 157 -18.55 10.29 3.60
N GLU A 158 -17.55 10.37 4.49
CA GLU A 158 -16.14 10.25 4.13
C GLU A 158 -15.82 8.96 3.35
N LYS A 159 -16.37 7.82 3.78
CA LYS A 159 -16.18 6.53 3.10
C LYS A 159 -16.72 6.56 1.67
N ARG A 160 -17.93 7.11 1.50
CA ARG A 160 -18.60 7.22 0.20
C ARG A 160 -17.84 8.16 -0.74
N ILE A 161 -17.30 9.26 -0.21
CA ILE A 161 -16.48 10.21 -0.94
C ILE A 161 -15.19 9.55 -1.42
N VAL A 162 -14.46 8.88 -0.53
CA VAL A 162 -13.22 8.19 -0.90
C VAL A 162 -13.49 7.08 -1.92
N LEU A 163 -14.57 6.32 -1.76
CA LEU A 163 -14.98 5.31 -2.74
C LEU A 163 -15.19 5.93 -4.12
N ALA A 164 -16.05 6.95 -4.23
CA ALA A 164 -16.36 7.59 -5.51
C ALA A 164 -15.13 8.22 -6.18
N LEU A 165 -14.26 8.87 -5.39
CA LEU A 165 -13.01 9.45 -5.88
C LEU A 165 -12.07 8.37 -6.42
N THR A 166 -11.86 7.31 -5.65
CA THR A 166 -10.93 6.23 -6.06
C THR A 166 -11.45 5.47 -7.28
N GLU A 167 -12.75 5.23 -7.38
CA GLU A 167 -13.37 4.67 -8.59
C GLU A 167 -13.18 5.58 -9.80
N PHE A 168 -13.46 6.87 -9.66
CA PHE A 168 -13.23 7.86 -10.71
C PHE A 168 -11.77 7.84 -11.20
N TYR A 169 -10.81 7.84 -10.27
CA TYR A 169 -9.40 7.78 -10.62
C TYR A 169 -9.03 6.46 -11.30
N ILE A 170 -9.49 5.33 -10.78
CA ILE A 170 -9.20 4.01 -11.33
C ILE A 170 -9.74 3.89 -12.76
N VAL A 171 -10.96 4.40 -13.02
CA VAL A 171 -11.56 4.41 -14.37
C VAL A 171 -10.66 5.09 -15.39
N ILE A 172 -10.08 6.25 -15.03
CA ILE A 172 -9.13 6.97 -15.88
C ILE A 172 -7.81 6.21 -15.99
N LEU A 173 -7.23 5.75 -14.88
CA LEU A 173 -5.92 5.09 -14.86
C LEU A 173 -5.91 3.69 -15.52
N GLN A 174 -7.08 3.06 -15.65
CA GLN A 174 -7.26 1.76 -16.33
C GLN A 174 -7.65 1.90 -17.80
N SER A 175 -7.76 3.12 -18.31
CA SER A 175 -7.93 3.37 -19.74
C SER A 175 -6.67 2.99 -20.52
N ASP A 176 -6.68 3.25 -21.83
CA ASP A 176 -5.48 3.11 -22.65
C ASP A 176 -4.29 3.86 -22.04
N THR A 177 -3.11 3.22 -22.01
CA THR A 177 -1.93 3.77 -21.33
C THR A 177 -1.51 5.12 -21.90
N HIS A 178 -1.61 5.32 -23.21
CA HIS A 178 -1.27 6.59 -23.85
C HIS A 178 -2.28 7.68 -23.46
N TYR A 179 -3.58 7.35 -23.44
CA TYR A 179 -4.61 8.28 -22.96
C TYR A 179 -4.40 8.65 -21.49
N ALA A 180 -4.21 7.67 -20.60
CA ALA A 180 -4.05 7.90 -19.17
C ALA A 180 -2.84 8.80 -18.87
N LYS A 181 -1.69 8.53 -19.50
CA LYS A 181 -0.48 9.38 -19.35
C LYS A 181 -0.74 10.79 -19.87
N SER A 182 -1.25 10.93 -21.09
CA SER A 182 -1.55 12.24 -21.67
C SER A 182 -2.51 13.05 -20.80
N PHE A 183 -3.52 12.37 -20.23
CA PHE A 183 -4.49 12.97 -19.33
C PHE A 183 -3.85 13.46 -18.02
N LEU A 184 -2.99 12.64 -17.40
CA LEU A 184 -2.28 13.01 -16.17
C LEU A 184 -1.35 14.21 -16.37
N HIS A 185 -0.67 14.30 -17.52
CA HIS A 185 0.14 15.47 -17.86
C HIS A 185 -0.71 16.73 -18.10
N ALA A 186 -1.90 16.59 -18.69
CA ALA A 186 -2.83 17.70 -18.86
C ALA A 186 -3.52 18.12 -17.54
N ASN A 187 -3.67 17.20 -16.59
CA ASN A 187 -4.34 17.41 -15.30
C ASN A 187 -3.45 16.96 -14.13
N PRO A 188 -2.30 17.63 -13.90
CA PRO A 188 -1.28 17.16 -12.97
C PRO A 188 -1.75 17.08 -11.51
N ASP A 189 -2.81 17.79 -11.12
CA ASP A 189 -3.36 17.76 -9.76
C ASP A 189 -4.06 16.44 -9.39
N MET A 190 -4.42 15.60 -10.36
CA MET A 190 -4.99 14.27 -10.07
C MET A 190 -3.99 13.37 -9.34
N ALA A 191 -2.72 13.42 -9.72
CA ALA A 191 -1.67 12.60 -9.11
C ALA A 191 -1.46 12.90 -7.61
N PRO A 192 -1.27 14.14 -7.14
CA PRO A 192 -1.16 14.43 -5.71
C PRO A 192 -2.44 14.13 -4.93
N GLN A 193 -3.64 14.28 -5.52
CA GLN A 193 -4.88 13.84 -4.86
C GLN A 193 -4.84 12.33 -4.53
N ILE A 194 -4.44 11.48 -5.47
CA ILE A 194 -4.31 10.03 -5.25
C ILE A 194 -3.26 9.72 -4.16
N VAL A 195 -2.11 10.40 -4.22
CA VAL A 195 -1.04 10.20 -3.22
C VAL A 195 -1.50 10.65 -1.83
N GLU A 196 -2.20 11.78 -1.75
CA GLU A 196 -2.81 12.28 -0.50
C GLU A 196 -3.79 11.27 0.08
N LEU A 197 -4.62 10.63 -0.76
CA LEU A 197 -5.50 9.54 -0.31
C LEU A 197 -4.71 8.40 0.33
N TRP A 198 -3.70 7.92 -0.39
CA TRP A 198 -2.90 6.79 0.02
C TRP A 198 -2.06 7.05 1.27
N ILE A 199 -1.30 8.14 1.33
CA ILE A 199 -0.37 8.40 2.46
C ILE A 199 -1.09 8.62 3.79
N ARG A 200 -2.33 9.11 3.74
CA ARG A 200 -3.11 9.46 4.93
C ARG A 200 -3.98 8.34 5.46
N PHE A 201 -4.12 7.26 4.70
CA PHE A 201 -4.76 6.03 5.15
C PHE A 201 -3.87 5.31 6.20
N PRO A 202 -4.41 4.75 7.30
CA PRO A 202 -5.82 4.78 7.70
C PRO A 202 -6.22 6.00 8.55
N HIS A 203 -5.27 6.76 9.08
CA HIS A 203 -5.50 7.69 10.21
C HIS A 203 -6.39 8.90 9.91
N SER A 204 -6.36 9.42 8.67
CA SER A 204 -7.11 10.65 8.37
C SER A 204 -8.57 10.39 8.08
N TYR A 205 -8.93 9.13 7.86
CA TYR A 205 -10.27 8.74 7.49
C TYR A 205 -10.87 8.00 8.67
N ARG A 206 -12.14 8.25 9.01
CA ARG A 206 -12.88 7.51 10.06
C ARG A 206 -13.16 6.05 9.67
N LEU A 207 -12.25 5.42 8.92
CA LEU A 207 -12.22 4.03 8.47
C LEU A 207 -12.02 3.03 9.60
N ALA A 208 -11.53 3.49 10.77
CA ALA A 208 -11.36 2.67 11.96
C ALA A 208 -12.58 2.69 12.91
N ALA A 209 -13.57 3.55 12.66
CA ALA A 209 -14.78 3.59 13.49
C ALA A 209 -15.66 2.36 13.21
N PRO A 210 -16.00 1.56 14.24
CA PRO A 210 -16.80 0.36 14.09
C PRO A 210 -18.21 0.74 13.63
N HIS A 211 -18.64 0.17 12.52
CA HIS A 211 -20.03 -0.05 12.11
C HIS A 211 -21.07 0.94 12.64
N THR A 212 -20.89 2.24 12.38
CA THR A 212 -22.09 3.05 12.13
C THR A 212 -22.73 2.51 10.84
N ASP A 213 -24.05 2.60 10.72
CA ASP A 213 -24.90 2.09 9.62
C ASP A 213 -24.53 2.60 8.20
N SER A 214 -23.27 2.96 7.92
CA SER A 214 -22.81 3.32 6.58
C SER A 214 -22.81 2.07 5.70
N ASP A 215 -23.63 2.10 4.65
CA ASP A 215 -23.76 1.08 3.60
C ASP A 215 -22.47 0.84 2.77
N VAL A 216 -21.36 1.52 3.06
CA VAL A 216 -20.12 1.42 2.29
C VAL A 216 -19.16 0.40 2.90
N ASP A 217 -18.91 -0.68 2.15
CA ASP A 217 -17.90 -1.68 2.49
C ASP A 217 -16.49 -1.07 2.59
N ILE A 218 -15.87 -1.25 3.76
CA ILE A 218 -14.52 -0.76 4.04
C ILE A 218 -13.47 -1.42 3.15
N ALA A 219 -13.63 -2.71 2.81
CA ALA A 219 -12.65 -3.41 1.99
C ALA A 219 -12.59 -2.82 0.58
N SER A 220 -13.75 -2.41 0.05
CA SER A 220 -13.87 -1.71 -1.23
C SER A 220 -13.21 -0.33 -1.22
N VAL A 221 -13.39 0.47 -0.17
CA VAL A 221 -12.71 1.77 -0.01
C VAL A 221 -11.19 1.58 0.00
N VAL A 222 -10.70 0.65 0.81
CA VAL A 222 -9.26 0.34 0.91
C VAL A 222 -8.72 -0.15 -0.43
N PHE A 223 -9.46 -1.02 -1.11
CA PHE A 223 -9.11 -1.50 -2.44
C PHE A 223 -9.00 -0.37 -3.44
N GLY A 224 -9.94 0.58 -3.42
CA GLY A 224 -9.91 1.78 -4.25
C GLY A 224 -8.64 2.61 -4.01
N ILE A 225 -8.33 2.94 -2.76
CA ILE A 225 -7.16 3.77 -2.40
C ILE A 225 -5.87 3.11 -2.89
N VAL A 226 -5.67 1.83 -2.53
CA VAL A 226 -4.43 1.12 -2.82
C VAL A 226 -4.30 0.86 -4.33
N THR A 227 -5.40 0.53 -5.01
CA THR A 227 -5.37 0.27 -6.46
C THR A 227 -5.12 1.54 -7.25
N ALA A 228 -5.72 2.67 -6.89
CA ALA A 228 -5.46 3.96 -7.55
C ALA A 228 -3.97 4.34 -7.46
N MET A 229 -3.38 4.22 -6.26
CA MET A 229 -1.95 4.49 -6.06
C MET A 229 -1.06 3.51 -6.84
N CYS A 230 -1.40 2.22 -6.86
CA CYS A 230 -0.65 1.21 -7.61
C CYS A 230 -0.65 1.52 -9.09
N ARG A 231 -1.83 1.85 -9.66
CA ARG A 231 -1.94 2.21 -11.08
C ARG A 231 -1.15 3.47 -11.41
N LEU A 232 -1.20 4.48 -10.55
CA LEU A 232 -0.40 5.69 -10.71
C LEU A 232 1.10 5.37 -10.73
N TYR A 233 1.59 4.57 -9.77
CA TYR A 233 2.98 4.13 -9.71
C TYR A 233 3.39 3.30 -10.94
N VAL A 234 2.58 2.33 -11.34
CA VAL A 234 2.82 1.50 -12.53
C VAL A 234 2.90 2.36 -13.79
N LEU A 235 2.05 3.37 -13.95
CA LEU A 235 2.07 4.22 -15.14
C LEU A 235 3.28 5.16 -15.17
N LEU A 236 3.64 5.74 -14.03
CA LEU A 236 4.56 6.89 -14.00
C LEU A 236 5.98 6.61 -13.47
N ALA A 237 6.19 5.51 -12.73
CA ALA A 237 7.46 5.31 -12.01
C ALA A 237 8.01 3.90 -11.98
N ARG A 238 7.19 2.86 -12.22
CA ARG A 238 7.66 1.47 -12.19
C ARG A 238 8.68 1.20 -13.31
N PRO A 239 9.91 0.74 -13.03
CA PRO A 239 10.92 0.53 -14.08
C PRO A 239 10.47 -0.40 -15.22
N GLY A 240 9.71 -1.46 -14.91
CA GLY A 240 9.23 -2.42 -15.90
C GLY A 240 8.14 -1.92 -16.85
N SER A 241 7.58 -0.71 -16.63
CA SER A 241 6.59 -0.11 -17.53
C SER A 241 7.18 0.95 -18.46
N ASN A 242 8.51 1.14 -18.44
CA ASN A 242 9.24 2.12 -19.24
C ASN A 242 8.65 3.54 -19.16
N PRO A 243 8.52 4.15 -17.96
CA PRO A 243 8.08 5.53 -17.83
C PRO A 243 9.12 6.49 -18.44
N SER A 244 8.66 7.57 -19.07
CA SER A 244 9.54 8.65 -19.53
C SER A 244 10.12 9.44 -18.35
N GLU A 245 11.11 10.30 -18.61
CA GLU A 245 11.63 11.21 -17.59
C GLU A 245 10.54 12.17 -17.08
N ASP A 246 9.70 12.67 -17.99
CA ASP A 246 8.56 13.53 -17.65
C ASP A 246 7.52 12.81 -16.79
N ASP A 247 7.24 11.53 -17.09
CA ASP A 247 6.34 10.69 -16.28
C ASP A 247 6.87 10.57 -14.84
N ARG A 248 8.17 10.27 -14.70
CA ARG A 248 8.84 10.16 -13.40
C ARG A 248 8.84 11.51 -12.68
N ALA A 249 9.09 12.60 -13.38
CA ALA A 249 9.05 13.94 -12.81
C ALA A 249 7.65 14.29 -12.29
N LEU A 250 6.58 13.98 -13.03
CA LEU A 250 5.20 14.16 -12.60
C LEU A 250 4.90 13.36 -11.31
N PHE A 251 5.31 12.09 -11.26
CA PHE A 251 5.14 11.26 -10.07
C PHE A 251 5.88 11.83 -8.86
N MET A 252 7.15 12.23 -9.02
CA MET A 252 7.94 12.81 -7.93
C MET A 252 7.38 14.16 -7.47
N ASN A 253 6.86 14.98 -8.38
CA ASN A 253 6.17 16.22 -8.05
C ASN A 253 4.90 15.96 -7.25
N ALA A 254 4.11 14.93 -7.61
CA ALA A 254 2.93 14.52 -6.87
C ALA A 254 3.26 14.07 -5.44
N LEU A 255 4.32 13.27 -5.26
CA LEU A 255 4.81 12.87 -3.94
C LEU A 255 5.22 14.09 -3.10
N ARG A 256 5.94 15.06 -3.68
CA ARG A 256 6.34 16.28 -2.99
C ARG A 256 5.14 17.16 -2.62
N ALA A 257 4.18 17.32 -3.53
CA ALA A 257 2.97 18.10 -3.29
C ALA A 257 2.11 17.50 -2.16
N ALA A 258 2.02 16.17 -2.09
CA ALA A 258 1.40 15.44 -0.99
C ALA A 258 2.25 15.40 0.30
N ARG A 259 3.38 16.13 0.34
CA ARG A 259 4.34 16.21 1.45
C ARG A 259 4.93 14.86 1.85
N VAL A 260 5.07 13.94 0.89
CA VAL A 260 5.73 12.65 1.10
C VAL A 260 7.23 12.87 1.16
N THR A 261 7.75 12.94 2.38
CA THR A 261 9.19 12.85 2.64
C THR A 261 9.59 11.39 2.82
N LYS A 262 10.88 11.12 2.73
CA LYS A 262 11.48 9.83 3.14
C LYS A 262 11.01 9.36 4.49
N ARG A 263 11.02 10.24 5.50
CA ARG A 263 10.53 9.90 6.83
C ARG A 263 9.03 9.59 6.82
N ALA A 264 8.23 10.42 6.16
CA ALA A 264 6.79 10.22 6.06
C ALA A 264 6.43 8.88 5.40
N LEU A 265 7.14 8.48 4.34
CA LEU A 265 6.96 7.19 3.68
C LEU A 265 7.15 6.02 4.67
N PHE A 266 8.27 6.01 5.39
CA PHE A 266 8.54 4.93 6.34
C PHE A 266 7.61 4.97 7.57
N ASP A 267 7.19 6.15 8.01
CA ASP A 267 6.27 6.32 9.14
C ASP A 267 4.85 5.80 8.84
N VAL A 268 4.43 5.72 7.57
CA VAL A 268 3.10 5.18 7.20
C VAL A 268 3.07 3.68 6.97
N ILE A 269 4.19 3.06 6.55
CA ILE A 269 4.23 1.63 6.18
C ILE A 269 3.78 0.76 7.36
N GLY A 270 4.31 1.01 8.57
CA GLY A 270 3.95 0.21 9.76
C GLY A 270 2.44 0.26 10.06
N PRO A 271 1.86 1.44 10.31
CA PRO A 271 0.44 1.58 10.59
C PRO A 271 -0.48 1.07 9.47
N GLN A 272 -0.15 1.32 8.19
CA GLN A 272 -0.94 0.81 7.07
C GLN A 272 -0.92 -0.73 7.03
N THR A 273 0.26 -1.33 7.16
CA THR A 273 0.41 -2.79 7.20
C THR A 273 -0.37 -3.39 8.37
N HIS A 274 -0.32 -2.76 9.54
CA HIS A 274 -1.08 -3.20 10.70
C HIS A 274 -2.59 -3.13 10.48
N TYR A 275 -3.08 -2.01 9.95
CA TYR A 275 -4.50 -1.82 9.67
C TYR A 275 -5.01 -2.82 8.61
N LEU A 276 -4.27 -3.02 7.52
CA LEU A 276 -4.62 -4.02 6.50
C LEU A 276 -4.67 -5.44 7.05
N ALA A 277 -3.81 -5.76 8.02
CA ALA A 277 -3.79 -7.09 8.63
C ALA A 277 -4.94 -7.32 9.62
N ARG A 278 -5.29 -6.30 10.43
CA ARG A 278 -6.14 -6.47 11.61
C ARG A 278 -7.53 -5.85 11.49
N SER A 279 -7.68 -4.77 10.73
CA SER A 279 -8.88 -3.91 10.75
C SER A 279 -9.76 -4.07 9.53
N VAL A 280 -9.24 -4.61 8.42
CA VAL A 280 -10.03 -4.87 7.23
C VAL A 280 -10.56 -6.31 7.27
N PRO A 281 -11.89 -6.52 7.18
CA PRO A 281 -12.47 -7.85 7.10
C PRO A 281 -11.86 -8.68 5.97
N ASP A 282 -11.84 -10.01 6.15
CA ASP A 282 -11.37 -10.88 5.07
C ASP A 282 -12.39 -10.85 3.93
N HIS A 283 -12.00 -10.23 2.84
CA HIS A 283 -12.84 -9.99 1.67
C HIS A 283 -12.12 -10.49 0.42
N MET A 284 -12.86 -10.88 -0.63
CA MET A 284 -12.27 -11.41 -1.86
C MET A 284 -11.28 -10.45 -2.52
N LEU A 285 -11.43 -9.14 -2.27
CA LEU A 285 -10.57 -8.09 -2.80
C LEU A 285 -9.22 -7.99 -2.07
N MET A 286 -9.12 -8.51 -0.85
CA MET A 286 -7.93 -8.32 0.00
C MET A 286 -6.66 -8.90 -0.61
N ARG A 287 -6.77 -9.97 -1.40
CA ARG A 287 -5.62 -10.49 -2.15
C ARG A 287 -5.07 -9.45 -3.13
N GLY A 288 -5.95 -8.75 -3.84
CA GLY A 288 -5.57 -7.65 -4.73
C GLY A 288 -4.99 -6.46 -3.98
N VAL A 289 -5.58 -6.13 -2.82
CA VAL A 289 -5.07 -5.07 -1.92
C VAL A 289 -3.63 -5.35 -1.50
N TRP A 290 -3.34 -6.54 -0.99
CA TRP A 290 -1.99 -6.89 -0.53
C TRP A 290 -0.97 -6.84 -1.66
N LEU A 291 -1.29 -7.42 -2.82
CA LEU A 291 -0.41 -7.40 -3.98
C LEU A 291 -0.08 -5.96 -4.41
N HIS A 292 -1.10 -5.12 -4.56
CA HIS A 292 -0.92 -3.72 -4.94
C HIS A 292 -0.15 -2.92 -3.87
N TYR A 293 -0.50 -3.12 -2.60
CA TYR A 293 0.15 -2.45 -1.47
C TYR A 293 1.64 -2.77 -1.42
N ILE A 294 1.99 -4.05 -1.50
CA ILE A 294 3.38 -4.52 -1.43
C ILE A 294 4.18 -4.04 -2.64
N ASP A 295 3.61 -4.08 -3.85
CA ASP A 295 4.27 -3.55 -5.07
C ASP A 295 4.58 -2.04 -4.94
N ILE A 296 3.62 -1.26 -4.42
CA ILE A 296 3.83 0.18 -4.17
C ILE A 296 4.95 0.39 -3.15
N VAL A 297 4.84 -0.19 -1.95
CA VAL A 297 5.81 0.11 -0.87
C VAL A 297 7.20 -0.40 -1.23
N SER A 298 7.29 -1.59 -1.86
CA SER A 298 8.55 -2.15 -2.34
C SER A 298 9.18 -1.27 -3.41
N GLY A 299 8.38 -0.79 -4.36
CA GLY A 299 8.82 0.10 -5.42
C GLY A 299 9.32 1.44 -4.88
N LEU A 300 8.53 2.08 -4.01
CA LEU A 300 8.84 3.38 -3.45
C LEU A 300 10.12 3.37 -2.61
N VAL A 301 10.34 2.38 -1.74
CA VAL A 301 11.55 2.32 -0.90
C VAL A 301 12.83 2.07 -1.70
N GLN A 302 12.71 1.51 -2.91
CA GLN A 302 13.83 1.26 -3.81
C GLN A 302 14.19 2.48 -4.68
N LEU A 303 13.30 3.49 -4.75
CA LEU A 303 13.63 4.73 -5.44
C LEU A 303 14.80 5.44 -4.73
N PRO A 304 15.81 5.93 -5.48
CA PRO A 304 16.97 6.62 -4.90
C PRO A 304 16.61 7.75 -3.92
N GLU A 305 15.53 8.49 -4.21
CA GLU A 305 15.05 9.62 -3.42
C GLU A 305 14.53 9.22 -2.03
N PHE A 306 14.15 7.96 -1.85
CA PHE A 306 13.61 7.43 -0.60
C PHE A 306 14.55 6.46 0.12
N GLN A 307 15.75 6.18 -0.41
CA GLN A 307 16.67 5.23 0.22
C GLN A 307 17.01 5.63 1.67
N PRO A 308 16.63 4.83 2.68
CA PRO A 308 16.74 5.13 4.11
C PRO A 308 18.20 5.27 4.57
N SER A 309 18.53 6.31 5.35
CA SER A 309 19.79 6.33 6.12
C SER A 309 19.67 5.45 7.37
N LYS A 310 18.45 5.28 7.86
CA LYS A 310 18.09 4.40 8.97
C LYS A 310 16.67 3.89 8.75
N ILE A 311 16.47 2.59 8.92
CA ILE A 311 15.15 1.95 8.94
C ILE A 311 14.49 2.22 10.30
N PRO A 312 13.26 2.74 10.36
CA PRO A 312 12.51 2.84 11.61
C PRO A 312 12.30 1.47 12.25
N ARG A 313 12.36 1.43 13.59
CA ARG A 313 12.45 0.17 14.33
C ARG A 313 11.20 -0.71 14.21
N ASP A 314 10.05 -0.11 13.93
CA ASP A 314 8.75 -0.78 14.09
C ASP A 314 8.25 -1.41 12.78
N ILE A 315 8.84 -1.06 11.64
CA ILE A 315 8.34 -1.49 10.32
C ILE A 315 8.43 -3.01 10.17
N ILE A 316 9.59 -3.59 10.44
CA ILE A 316 9.80 -5.03 10.31
C ILE A 316 8.89 -5.83 11.24
N PRO A 317 8.75 -5.47 12.53
CA PRO A 317 7.74 -6.06 13.39
C PRO A 317 6.33 -6.05 12.80
N PHE A 318 5.86 -4.93 12.24
CA PHE A 318 4.53 -4.85 11.63
C PHE A 318 4.40 -5.72 10.37
N VAL A 319 5.42 -5.75 9.52
CA VAL A 319 5.44 -6.56 8.29
C VAL A 319 5.43 -8.06 8.62
N ILE A 320 6.25 -8.51 9.57
CA ILE A 320 6.27 -9.92 9.99
C ILE A 320 4.98 -10.31 10.73
N MET A 321 4.42 -9.42 11.55
CA MET A 321 3.12 -9.65 12.17
C MET A 321 2.02 -9.83 11.11
N ALA A 322 1.99 -8.97 10.09
CA ALA A 322 1.03 -9.12 9.00
C ALA A 322 1.22 -10.43 8.22
N ALA A 323 2.48 -10.85 7.99
CA ALA A 323 2.77 -12.14 7.37
C ALA A 323 2.22 -13.31 8.21
N GLY A 324 2.39 -13.26 9.53
CA GLY A 324 1.79 -14.22 10.46
C GLY A 324 0.26 -14.27 10.37
N VAL A 325 -0.41 -13.11 10.38
CA VAL A 325 -1.88 -13.03 10.23
C VAL A 325 -2.35 -13.58 8.88
N ARG A 326 -1.61 -13.35 7.79
CA ARG A 326 -1.96 -13.91 6.48
C ARG A 326 -1.73 -15.42 6.40
N LEU A 327 -0.68 -15.94 7.06
CA LEU A 327 -0.47 -17.38 7.21
C LEU A 327 -1.63 -18.06 7.94
N GLU A 328 -2.12 -17.47 9.04
CA GLU A 328 -3.28 -18.00 9.78
C GLU A 328 -4.53 -18.10 8.88
N LYS A 329 -4.68 -17.16 7.95
CA LYS A 329 -5.74 -17.14 6.94
C LYS A 329 -5.44 -17.98 5.70
N LYS A 330 -4.35 -18.76 5.68
CA LYS A 330 -3.88 -19.57 4.54
C LYS A 330 -3.63 -18.76 3.26
N ASP A 331 -3.36 -17.46 3.38
CA ASP A 331 -2.94 -16.62 2.26
C ASP A 331 -1.41 -16.63 2.13
N TYR A 332 -0.92 -17.74 1.58
CA TYR A 332 0.50 -17.99 1.39
C TYR A 332 1.14 -17.00 0.41
N MET A 333 0.39 -16.53 -0.58
CA MET A 333 0.89 -15.59 -1.58
C MET A 333 1.20 -14.24 -0.95
N SER A 334 0.24 -13.63 -0.24
CA SER A 334 0.48 -12.34 0.43
C SER A 334 1.54 -12.47 1.53
N THR A 335 1.62 -13.62 2.19
CA THR A 335 2.69 -13.91 3.15
C THR A 335 4.06 -13.82 2.48
N ALA A 336 4.25 -14.53 1.37
CA ALA A 336 5.54 -14.56 0.71
C ALA A 336 5.94 -13.18 0.18
N GLU A 337 4.99 -12.40 -0.36
CA GLU A 337 5.23 -11.02 -0.78
C GLU A 337 5.68 -10.13 0.40
N LEU A 338 5.11 -10.30 1.60
CA LEU A 338 5.56 -9.58 2.81
C LEU A 338 6.97 -9.99 3.23
N LEU A 339 7.35 -11.25 3.02
CA LEU A 339 8.72 -11.72 3.26
C LEU A 339 9.70 -11.18 2.21
N VAL A 340 9.30 -11.10 0.94
CA VAL A 340 10.08 -10.42 -0.12
C VAL A 340 10.27 -8.95 0.24
N PHE A 341 9.23 -8.26 0.68
CA PHE A 341 9.35 -6.88 1.15
C PHE A 341 10.28 -6.75 2.37
N THR A 342 10.27 -7.72 3.27
CA THR A 342 11.23 -7.78 4.39
C THR A 342 12.68 -7.90 3.89
N ASP A 343 12.94 -8.70 2.85
CA ASP A 343 14.27 -8.78 2.24
C ASP A 343 14.72 -7.42 1.69
N ILE A 344 13.83 -6.73 0.98
CA ILE A 344 14.08 -5.40 0.42
C ILE A 344 14.47 -4.41 1.53
N ILE A 345 13.68 -4.33 2.60
CA ILE A 345 13.98 -3.45 3.74
C ILE A 345 15.33 -3.79 4.37
N CYS A 346 15.63 -5.08 4.53
CA CYS A 346 16.90 -5.53 5.08
C CYS A 346 18.08 -5.21 4.16
N GLY A 347 17.89 -5.27 2.84
CA GLY A 347 18.91 -4.96 1.84
C GLY A 347 19.21 -3.47 1.70
N LEU A 348 18.23 -2.60 1.96
CA LEU A 348 18.41 -1.16 1.95
C LEU A 348 19.15 -0.62 3.19
N ALA A 349 19.30 -1.44 4.23
CA ALA A 349 19.86 -0.99 5.48
C ALA A 349 21.39 -1.07 5.51
N PRO A 350 22.09 -0.02 5.99
CA PRO A 350 23.56 -0.04 6.11
C PRO A 350 24.05 -0.92 7.27
N THR A 351 23.15 -1.53 8.06
CA THR A 351 23.50 -2.31 9.26
C THR A 351 22.66 -3.57 9.32
N ASN A 352 23.11 -4.58 10.05
CA ASN A 352 22.36 -5.83 10.28
C ASN A 352 21.21 -5.68 11.29
N ARG A 353 20.88 -4.47 11.75
CA ARG A 353 19.82 -4.24 12.75
C ARG A 353 18.44 -4.71 12.24
N PRO A 354 18.02 -4.40 11.00
CA PRO A 354 16.83 -4.98 10.38
C PRO A 354 16.75 -6.50 10.40
N LEU A 355 17.85 -7.21 10.10
CA LEU A 355 17.88 -8.67 10.17
C LEU A 355 17.65 -9.19 11.60
N VAL A 356 18.29 -8.57 12.59
CA VAL A 356 18.05 -8.88 14.00
C VAL A 356 16.58 -8.66 14.38
N GLN A 357 15.96 -7.59 13.88
CA GLN A 357 14.55 -7.32 14.13
C GLN A 357 13.64 -8.35 13.46
N ALA A 358 13.89 -8.70 12.20
CA ALA A 358 13.12 -9.73 11.50
C ALA A 358 13.13 -11.06 12.25
N ILE A 359 14.32 -11.48 12.73
CA ILE A 359 14.48 -12.67 13.56
C ILE A 359 13.65 -12.55 14.84
N LYS A 360 13.83 -11.47 15.61
CA LYS A 360 13.09 -11.26 16.86
C LYS A 360 11.58 -11.20 16.67
N SER A 361 11.11 -10.74 15.51
CA SER A 361 9.70 -10.67 15.15
C SER A 361 9.12 -12.00 14.65
N GLY A 362 9.93 -13.05 14.51
CA GLY A 362 9.44 -14.39 14.15
C GLY A 362 9.49 -14.71 12.65
N VAL A 363 10.35 -14.05 11.87
CA VAL A 363 10.53 -14.35 10.43
C VAL A 363 10.81 -15.84 10.16
N PHE A 364 11.49 -16.50 11.09
CA PHE A 364 11.77 -17.93 11.00
C PHE A 364 10.50 -18.78 11.02
N VAL A 365 9.56 -18.47 11.92
CA VAL A 365 8.27 -19.18 12.02
C VAL A 365 7.47 -18.98 10.73
N ALA A 366 7.49 -17.77 10.17
CA ALA A 366 6.84 -17.49 8.90
C ALA A 366 7.43 -18.32 7.75
N LEU A 367 8.77 -18.39 7.64
CA LEU A 367 9.47 -19.18 6.62
C LEU A 367 9.21 -20.69 6.76
N TYR A 368 9.25 -21.20 7.99
CA TYR A 368 8.99 -22.61 8.31
C TYR A 368 7.56 -23.05 7.96
N THR A 369 6.58 -22.18 8.26
CA THR A 369 5.18 -22.44 7.93
C THR A 369 4.93 -22.32 6.43
N LEU A 370 5.53 -21.34 5.76
CA LEU A 370 5.38 -21.14 4.31
C LEU A 370 5.96 -22.31 3.51
N ASP A 371 7.04 -22.95 3.96
CA ASP A 371 7.63 -24.12 3.30
C ASP A 371 6.71 -25.36 3.30
N ARG A 372 5.73 -25.40 4.22
CA ARG A 372 4.68 -26.42 4.26
C ARG A 372 3.43 -26.05 3.45
N ALA A 373 3.42 -24.90 2.78
CA ALA A 373 2.32 -24.52 1.91
C ALA A 373 2.22 -25.48 0.70
N PRO A 374 1.02 -25.63 0.10
CA PRO A 374 0.85 -26.39 -1.14
C PRO A 374 1.76 -25.85 -2.26
N GLU A 375 2.22 -26.73 -3.15
CA GLU A 375 3.23 -26.39 -4.17
C GLU A 375 2.80 -25.24 -5.09
N ASP A 376 1.51 -25.12 -5.38
CA ASP A 376 0.92 -24.08 -6.23
C ASP A 376 1.11 -22.65 -5.71
N PHE A 377 1.53 -22.49 -4.45
CA PHE A 377 1.70 -21.18 -3.79
C PHE A 377 3.15 -20.85 -3.44
N ARG A 378 4.13 -21.58 -4.00
CA ARG A 378 5.56 -21.35 -3.74
C ARG A 378 6.08 -20.11 -4.49
N ILE A 379 5.93 -18.93 -3.88
CA ILE A 379 6.71 -17.74 -4.26
C ILE A 379 8.15 -17.90 -3.75
N ASP A 380 9.11 -17.44 -4.56
CA ASP A 380 10.53 -17.50 -4.24
C ASP A 380 10.93 -16.51 -3.13
N VAL A 381 11.11 -17.03 -1.91
CA VAL A 381 11.65 -16.30 -0.75
C VAL A 381 13.14 -16.57 -0.52
N SER A 382 13.82 -17.23 -1.46
CA SER A 382 15.26 -17.53 -1.33
C SER A 382 16.15 -16.29 -1.16
N PRO A 383 15.85 -15.10 -1.72
CA PRO A 383 16.64 -13.89 -1.42
C PRO A 383 16.72 -13.57 0.08
N LEU A 384 15.57 -13.61 0.78
CA LEU A 384 15.52 -13.39 2.22
C LEU A 384 16.31 -14.45 2.98
N VAL A 385 16.12 -15.73 2.60
CA VAL A 385 16.83 -16.86 3.23
C VAL A 385 18.34 -16.71 3.07
N ARG A 386 18.83 -16.36 1.88
CA ARG A 386 20.25 -16.10 1.62
C ARG A 386 20.77 -14.95 2.48
N ARG A 387 20.01 -13.85 2.58
CA ARG A 387 20.40 -12.69 3.39
C ARG A 387 20.45 -13.02 4.88
N LEU A 388 19.47 -13.75 5.40
CA LEU A 388 19.47 -14.23 6.79
C LEU A 388 20.68 -15.15 7.03
N SER A 389 20.94 -16.08 6.11
CA SER A 389 22.06 -17.03 6.19
C SER A 389 23.42 -16.31 6.20
N ALA A 390 23.61 -15.35 5.29
CA ALA A 390 24.80 -14.50 5.28
C ALA A 390 24.92 -13.66 6.56
N GLY A 391 23.78 -13.18 7.09
CA GLY A 391 23.72 -12.43 8.34
C GLY A 391 24.23 -13.20 9.56
N LEU A 392 24.12 -14.53 9.58
CA LEU A 392 24.54 -15.38 10.71
C LEU A 392 26.05 -15.39 10.94
N VAL A 393 26.85 -14.92 9.98
CA VAL A 393 28.29 -14.63 10.16
C VAL A 393 28.49 -13.54 11.24
N HIS A 394 27.47 -12.74 11.54
CA HIS A 394 27.53 -11.71 12.56
C HIS A 394 26.94 -12.20 13.88
N GLY A 395 27.71 -12.12 14.96
CA GLY A 395 27.29 -12.57 16.30
C GLY A 395 25.98 -11.95 16.81
N LYS A 396 25.68 -10.68 16.49
CA LYS A 396 24.39 -10.04 16.84
C LYS A 396 23.20 -10.77 16.23
N VAL A 397 23.30 -11.19 14.97
CA VAL A 397 22.25 -11.91 14.23
C VAL A 397 22.15 -13.35 14.74
N LEU A 398 23.29 -14.03 14.89
CA LEU A 398 23.36 -15.39 15.42
C LEU A 398 22.74 -15.49 16.82
N ARG A 399 23.08 -14.57 17.72
CA ARG A 399 22.49 -14.52 19.07
C ARG A 399 21.01 -14.20 19.03
N ALA A 400 20.57 -13.30 18.16
CA ALA A 400 19.14 -13.03 18.01
C ALA A 400 18.38 -14.32 17.63
N LEU A 401 18.91 -15.10 16.69
CA LEU A 401 18.29 -16.37 16.31
C LEU A 401 18.32 -17.38 17.46
N ARG A 402 19.44 -17.51 18.16
CA ARG A 402 19.55 -18.39 19.35
C ARG A 402 18.57 -18.02 20.47
N HIS A 403 18.34 -16.74 20.70
CA HIS A 403 17.41 -16.28 21.74
C HIS A 403 15.94 -16.49 21.34
N THR A 404 15.62 -16.32 20.06
CA THR A 404 14.25 -16.51 19.55
C THR A 404 13.93 -17.98 19.29
N TYR A 405 14.93 -18.79 18.95
CA TYR A 405 14.79 -20.20 18.62
C TYR A 405 15.71 -21.06 19.49
N ALA A 406 15.15 -21.74 20.48
CA ALA A 406 15.84 -22.83 21.15
C ALA A 406 15.76 -24.06 20.23
N PRO A 407 16.88 -24.61 19.75
CA PRO A 407 16.86 -25.74 18.81
C PRO A 407 16.12 -26.94 19.43
N GLY A 408 14.96 -27.27 18.87
CA GLY A 408 14.27 -28.55 19.08
C GLY A 408 14.92 -29.64 18.22
N LYS A 409 14.97 -30.87 18.75
CA LYS A 409 15.85 -31.98 18.31
C LYS A 409 15.56 -32.61 16.93
N ASP A 410 14.61 -32.13 16.15
CA ASP A 410 14.19 -32.81 14.90
C ASP A 410 14.62 -32.04 13.65
N MET A 411 15.93 -32.00 13.42
CA MET A 411 16.53 -31.56 12.15
C MET A 411 17.18 -32.73 11.39
N LYS A 412 16.55 -33.92 11.46
CA LYS A 412 17.03 -35.08 10.73
C LYS A 412 16.49 -35.09 9.31
N ASP A 413 17.45 -35.18 8.39
CA ASP A 413 17.34 -35.69 7.03
C ASP A 413 16.89 -34.72 5.93
N HIS A 414 17.86 -34.05 5.28
CA HIS A 414 17.58 -33.16 4.15
C HIS A 414 18.61 -33.35 3.02
N SER A 415 18.13 -33.79 1.87
CA SER A 415 18.86 -33.84 0.60
C SER A 415 19.27 -32.44 0.12
N ALA A 416 20.16 -32.38 -0.86
CA ALA A 416 20.56 -31.11 -1.48
C ALA A 416 19.34 -30.46 -2.18
N GLU A 417 18.85 -29.36 -1.63
CA GLU A 417 17.76 -28.56 -2.22
C GLU A 417 18.30 -27.67 -3.35
N GLU A 418 17.55 -27.54 -4.45
CA GLU A 418 17.89 -26.68 -5.59
C GLU A 418 17.83 -25.17 -5.24
N LYS A 419 16.95 -24.80 -4.30
CA LYS A 419 16.77 -23.40 -3.84
C LYS A 419 16.94 -23.28 -2.32
N PRO A 420 17.57 -22.19 -1.81
CA PRO A 420 17.66 -21.97 -0.36
C PRO A 420 16.28 -21.82 0.29
N THR A 421 15.98 -22.73 1.21
CA THR A 421 14.80 -22.72 2.08
C THR A 421 15.17 -22.42 3.54
N TRP A 422 14.18 -22.39 4.45
CA TRP A 422 14.43 -22.31 5.89
C TRP A 422 15.36 -23.41 6.41
N ARG A 423 15.39 -24.61 5.78
CA ARG A 423 16.30 -25.70 6.15
C ARG A 423 17.74 -25.33 5.89
N SER A 424 17.99 -24.65 4.77
CA SER A 424 19.32 -24.13 4.42
C SER A 424 19.80 -23.04 5.40
N LEU A 425 18.88 -22.19 5.88
CA LEU A 425 19.17 -21.24 6.95
C LEU A 425 19.55 -21.94 8.26
N MET A 426 18.85 -23.01 8.62
CA MET A 426 19.15 -23.75 9.85
C MET A 426 20.47 -24.50 9.81
N ARG A 427 20.82 -25.14 8.69
CA ARG A 427 22.16 -25.72 8.49
C ARG A 427 23.25 -24.66 8.68
N THR A 428 23.01 -23.46 8.15
CA THR A 428 23.92 -22.32 8.31
C THR A 428 24.01 -21.89 9.77
N TYR A 429 22.90 -21.87 10.50
CA TYR A 429 22.86 -21.58 11.93
C TYR A 429 23.62 -22.60 12.77
N GLU A 430 23.46 -23.89 12.51
CA GLU A 430 24.21 -24.94 13.22
C GLU A 430 25.71 -24.81 13.00
N ASN A 431 26.13 -24.61 11.75
CA ASN A 431 27.53 -24.42 11.38
C ASN A 431 28.13 -23.19 12.09
N PHE A 432 27.51 -22.02 11.97
CA PHE A 432 28.02 -20.82 12.63
C PHE A 432 27.84 -20.85 14.15
N GLY A 433 26.83 -21.55 14.66
CA GLY A 433 26.62 -21.81 16.08
C GLY A 433 27.76 -22.63 16.68
N GLN A 434 28.17 -23.71 16.01
CA GLN A 434 29.30 -24.54 16.42
C GLN A 434 30.61 -23.76 16.35
N ILE A 435 30.84 -23.02 15.25
CA ILE A 435 32.01 -22.14 15.12
C ILE A 435 32.02 -21.13 16.27
N HIS A 436 30.94 -20.38 16.48
CA HIS A 436 30.85 -19.41 17.56
C HIS A 436 31.06 -20.05 18.94
N PHE A 437 30.48 -21.22 19.19
CA PHE A 437 30.69 -21.97 20.43
C PHE A 437 32.16 -22.32 20.63
N ASN A 438 32.79 -23.01 19.68
CA ASN A 438 34.20 -23.41 19.73
C ASN A 438 35.11 -22.19 19.94
N TYR A 439 34.89 -21.12 19.18
CA TYR A 439 35.65 -19.89 19.35
C TYR A 439 35.48 -19.29 20.75
N CYS A 440 34.25 -19.23 21.29
CA CYS A 440 33.97 -18.68 22.62
C CYS A 440 34.53 -19.55 23.76
N THR A 441 34.34 -20.87 23.71
CA THR A 441 34.73 -21.79 24.79
C THR A 441 36.22 -22.06 24.81
N GLU A 442 36.84 -22.21 23.64
CA GLU A 442 38.28 -22.48 23.53
C GLU A 442 39.11 -21.19 23.55
N GLY A 443 38.46 -20.02 23.56
CA GLY A 443 39.12 -18.72 23.54
C GLY A 443 39.94 -18.48 22.27
N LEU A 444 39.73 -19.26 21.20
CA LEU A 444 40.50 -19.20 19.96
C LEU A 444 40.42 -17.82 19.30
N TRP A 445 39.31 -17.11 19.47
CA TRP A 445 39.17 -15.75 18.96
C TRP A 445 40.24 -14.80 19.49
N ARG A 446 40.74 -15.02 20.72
CA ARG A 446 41.83 -14.23 21.33
C ARG A 446 43.15 -14.41 20.59
N ARG A 447 43.32 -15.52 19.85
CA ARG A 447 44.53 -15.85 19.09
C ARG A 447 44.39 -15.53 17.60
N SER A 448 43.17 -15.59 17.06
CA SER A 448 42.92 -15.55 15.61
C SER A 448 42.52 -14.17 15.06
N ILE A 449 42.04 -13.24 15.90
CA ILE A 449 41.60 -11.91 15.45
C ILE A 449 42.67 -10.89 15.82
N PRO A 450 43.46 -10.37 14.86
CA PRO A 450 44.38 -9.28 15.15
C PRO A 450 43.58 -8.05 15.59
N CYS A 451 43.92 -7.49 16.75
CA CYS A 451 43.38 -6.21 17.19
C CYS A 451 43.66 -5.17 16.09
N GLN A 452 42.67 -4.35 15.71
CA GLN A 452 42.80 -3.35 14.65
C GLN A 452 43.85 -2.26 14.98
N ASN A 453 44.31 -2.17 16.24
CA ASN A 453 45.43 -1.32 16.68
C ASN A 453 46.80 -2.03 16.70
N SER A 454 46.93 -3.22 16.08
CA SER A 454 48.15 -4.04 16.15
C SER A 454 49.36 -3.55 15.33
N THR A 455 49.34 -2.35 14.74
CA THR A 455 50.56 -1.77 14.15
C THR A 455 51.62 -1.38 15.19
N ARG A 456 51.32 -1.47 16.50
CA ARG A 456 52.36 -1.59 17.55
C ARG A 456 51.96 -2.66 18.57
N MET A 457 52.66 -3.78 18.56
CA MET A 457 52.67 -4.76 19.65
C MET A 457 53.21 -4.11 20.94
N HIS A 458 52.33 -3.57 21.77
CA HIS A 458 52.60 -3.39 23.20
C HIS A 458 51.33 -3.68 23.98
N TRP A 459 51.32 -4.81 24.68
CA TRP A 459 50.33 -5.15 25.71
C TRP A 459 50.60 -4.30 26.98
N ASP A 460 50.55 -2.98 26.84
CA ASP A 460 50.61 -2.05 27.97
C ASP A 460 49.20 -1.91 28.58
N GLN A 461 49.14 -1.79 29.92
CA GLN A 461 47.94 -1.59 30.75
C GLN A 461 47.03 -0.46 30.26
N SER A 462 47.59 0.51 29.54
CA SER A 462 46.88 1.63 28.93
C SER A 462 45.96 1.24 27.74
N HIS A 463 46.20 0.09 27.08
CA HIS A 463 45.44 -0.34 25.90
C HIS A 463 44.00 -0.78 26.23
N GLY A 464 43.77 -1.22 27.48
CA GLY A 464 42.44 -1.63 27.97
C GLY A 464 41.42 -0.49 28.07
N TYR A 465 41.87 0.77 28.08
CA TYR A 465 40.98 1.93 28.16
C TYR A 465 40.53 2.46 26.79
N ASN A 466 41.33 2.27 25.73
CA ASN A 466 41.11 2.91 24.42
C ASN A 466 40.56 1.96 23.34
N CYS A 467 40.64 0.65 23.53
CA CYS A 467 39.99 -0.28 22.61
C CYS A 467 38.48 -0.29 22.91
N HIS A 468 37.69 0.48 22.17
CA HIS A 468 36.22 0.44 22.28
C HIS A 468 35.73 -1.01 22.12
N VAL A 469 35.38 -1.60 23.26
CA VAL A 469 35.09 -3.03 23.50
C VAL A 469 33.84 -3.53 22.77
N ASP A 470 33.13 -2.68 22.04
CA ASP A 470 31.76 -2.93 21.59
C ASP A 470 31.61 -3.39 20.13
N ASN A 471 32.71 -3.57 19.37
CA ASN A 471 32.65 -3.88 17.94
C ASN A 471 33.66 -4.94 17.43
N GLY A 472 34.20 -5.81 18.28
CA GLY A 472 35.00 -6.96 17.81
C GLY A 472 34.17 -7.91 16.93
N PRO A 473 34.79 -8.75 16.07
CA PRO A 473 34.06 -9.85 15.42
C PRO A 473 33.33 -10.64 16.49
N TRP A 474 32.02 -10.81 16.29
CA TRP A 474 31.12 -11.48 17.24
C TRP A 474 30.78 -10.73 18.55
N ASP A 475 31.09 -9.43 18.70
CA ASP A 475 30.96 -8.65 19.95
C ASP A 475 31.63 -9.33 21.17
N LEU A 476 32.75 -10.02 20.93
CA LEU A 476 33.50 -10.64 22.01
C LEU A 476 34.18 -9.54 22.82
N LYS A 477 33.72 -9.36 24.06
CA LYS A 477 34.34 -8.42 25.00
C LYS A 477 35.73 -8.93 25.36
N GLY A 478 36.75 -8.11 25.15
CA GLY A 478 38.08 -8.34 25.71
C GLY A 478 37.98 -8.45 27.23
N THR A 479 38.16 -9.65 27.79
CA THR A 479 38.38 -9.77 29.22
C THR A 479 39.86 -9.62 29.50
N TYR A 480 40.18 -8.67 30.38
CA TYR A 480 41.53 -8.42 30.85
C TYR A 480 42.02 -9.63 31.64
N GLN A 481 43.15 -10.21 31.23
CA GLN A 481 43.86 -11.20 32.02
C GLN A 481 44.95 -10.44 32.77
N ASP A 482 44.87 -10.37 34.09
CA ASP A 482 45.98 -9.82 34.86
C ASP A 482 47.20 -10.76 34.75
N ASN A 483 48.41 -10.22 34.92
CA ASN A 483 49.66 -11.00 34.89
C ASN A 483 49.75 -12.05 36.03
N LYS A 484 48.68 -12.25 36.81
CA LYS A 484 48.60 -13.24 37.90
C LYS A 484 47.58 -14.36 37.60
N GLY A 485 46.98 -14.38 36.42
CA GLY A 485 46.07 -15.45 35.99
C GLY A 485 44.74 -15.47 36.75
N ARG A 486 44.32 -14.36 37.40
CA ARG A 486 43.03 -14.28 38.08
C ARG A 486 41.99 -13.59 37.21
N TYR A 487 40.82 -14.21 37.09
CA TYR A 487 39.66 -13.63 36.43
C TYR A 487 38.84 -12.86 37.48
N GLU A 488 38.86 -11.53 37.43
CA GLU A 488 37.86 -10.73 38.14
C GLU A 488 36.76 -10.29 37.17
N PRO A 489 35.48 -10.63 37.43
CA PRO A 489 34.37 -10.04 36.69
C PRO A 489 34.21 -8.57 37.12
N LYS A 490 34.33 -7.63 36.17
CA LYS A 490 33.92 -6.24 36.41
C LYS A 490 32.39 -6.16 36.45
N SER A 491 31.86 -5.62 37.54
CA SER A 491 30.46 -5.22 37.71
C SER A 491 30.07 -4.09 36.78
#